data_AF-A0A543K4D7-F1
#
_entry.id   AF-A0A543K4D7-F1
#
_cell.length_a   1.000
_cell.length_b   1.000
_cell.length_c   1.000
_cell.angle_alpha   90.00
_cell.angle_beta   90.00
_cell.angle_gamma   90.00
#
_symmetry.space_group_name_H-M   'P 1'
#
loop_
_entity.id
_entity.type
_entity.pdbx_description
1 polymer ?
#
loop_
_entity_poly.entity_id
_entity_poly.type
_entity_poly.pdbx_seq_one_letter_code
_entity_poly.pdbx_strand_id
1 'polypeptide(L)'
;MDEPRAYVIPLVIWPVLAGALITHWSGLHPFAAVAWVLWLVLAMIALLAQTSPGGRAYLAGTLQTRHYTQVYLYVARPLNDWVWRRVGRMRAGPDGTEAPPPETTAIWHLLRGALTWRLLDRALLIAVAYPLIALILPWLLGGDAVLGAGVVVFPAAEFWPERALVLGQFVILTGGFVGLTLASASPRRFWRSAAEWLPLIAIVFASAGVFAVVVAVVVGVAFAVLGAVAVAVAVDWLWSRGRRGWALALLGGFWALGLLAIVLFLDLSALPVDSKAVFIFLAVLPLINGLFDALSYALTLALSRKGLATRWAPLWGLIDLALGAVLFLALGATMVAVIAALNAIGTAPIYDLAALFAGLRASPGDYWWLYLILFSTLLPTALHLLIAALAVQGWFLFQRPRRAVAGWIAAAPTSHPAAVGGFLAQATIWWLPLIALAGLGWVLWQVIGTAAGAAGLIYLDALEGLSRWIGVI
;
A
#
# COMPACT_ATOMS: atom_id res chain seq x y z
N MET A 1 12.67 47.76 -26.40
CA MET A 1 12.43 47.51 -24.96
C MET A 1 13.22 46.26 -24.64
N ASP A 2 14.48 46.49 -24.26
CA ASP A 2 15.50 45.46 -24.15
C ASP A 2 15.28 44.59 -22.91
N GLU A 3 15.46 43.29 -23.12
CA GLU A 3 15.14 42.23 -22.18
C GLU A 3 15.95 42.31 -20.87
N PRO A 4 15.34 41.97 -19.73
CA PRO A 4 15.99 41.90 -18.42
C PRO A 4 16.88 40.64 -18.32
N ARG A 5 17.95 40.52 -19.12
CA ARG A 5 18.94 39.43 -19.00
C ARG A 5 19.93 39.63 -17.84
N ALA A 6 20.08 40.86 -17.36
CA ALA A 6 21.02 41.21 -16.26
C ALA A 6 20.62 40.64 -14.89
N TYR A 7 19.40 40.12 -14.73
CA TYR A 7 18.85 39.72 -13.42
C TYR A 7 19.06 38.23 -13.09
N VAL A 8 19.28 37.37 -14.10
CA VAL A 8 19.32 35.91 -13.89
C VAL A 8 20.60 35.47 -13.16
N ILE A 9 21.74 36.10 -13.48
CA ILE A 9 23.05 35.69 -12.96
C ILE A 9 23.19 35.95 -11.45
N PRO A 10 22.86 37.15 -10.90
CA PRO A 10 22.93 37.38 -9.46
C PRO A 10 21.96 36.48 -8.67
N LEU A 11 20.80 36.16 -9.25
CA LEU A 11 19.75 35.37 -8.59
C LEU A 11 20.08 33.87 -8.50
N VAL A 12 20.89 33.31 -9.40
CA VAL A 12 21.37 31.92 -9.35
C VAL A 12 22.55 31.75 -8.39
N ILE A 13 23.35 32.79 -8.18
CA ILE A 13 24.52 32.75 -7.30
C ILE A 13 24.12 32.57 -5.83
N TRP A 14 23.03 33.19 -5.37
CA TRP A 14 22.61 33.14 -3.97
C TRP A 14 22.17 31.75 -3.47
N PRO A 15 21.34 30.97 -4.19
CA PRO A 15 21.03 29.59 -3.83
C PRO A 15 22.27 28.70 -3.79
N VAL A 16 23.19 28.87 -4.75
CA VAL A 16 24.43 28.07 -4.81
C VAL A 16 25.37 28.42 -3.66
N LEU A 17 25.54 29.71 -3.33
CA LEU A 17 26.34 30.14 -2.19
C LEU A 17 25.70 29.71 -0.86
N ALA A 18 24.39 29.82 -0.70
CA ALA A 18 23.68 29.32 0.48
C ALA A 18 23.84 27.80 0.62
N GLY A 19 23.71 27.05 -0.49
CA GLY A 19 23.93 25.61 -0.53
C GLY A 19 25.36 25.23 -0.13
N ALA A 20 26.36 25.89 -0.72
CA ALA A 20 27.77 25.65 -0.46
C ALA A 20 28.17 25.96 0.99
N LEU A 21 27.73 27.11 1.53
CA LEU A 21 28.04 27.53 2.91
C LEU A 21 27.48 26.53 3.94
N ILE A 22 26.27 26.03 3.67
CA ILE A 22 25.59 25.09 4.54
C ILE A 22 26.20 23.69 4.43
N THR A 23 26.47 23.17 3.23
CA THR A 23 27.18 21.88 3.08
C THR A 23 28.56 21.88 3.73
N HIS A 24 29.24 23.03 3.72
CA HIS A 24 30.55 23.18 4.36
C HIS A 24 30.46 23.18 5.89
N TRP A 25 29.36 23.68 6.45
CA TRP A 25 29.15 23.77 7.91
C TRP A 25 28.71 22.47 8.58
N SER A 26 28.58 21.41 7.80
CA SER A 26 27.66 20.35 8.15
C SER A 26 28.31 19.00 7.83
N GLY A 27 28.87 18.35 8.85
CA GLY A 27 29.06 16.90 8.85
C GLY A 27 27.71 16.17 8.86
N LEU A 28 26.77 16.60 8.02
CA LEU A 28 25.35 16.31 8.17
C LEU A 28 25.03 14.87 7.82
N HIS A 29 24.19 14.30 8.67
CA HIS A 29 23.43 13.10 8.40
C HIS A 29 22.78 13.18 6.99
N PRO A 30 22.80 12.10 6.18
CA PRO A 30 22.35 12.11 4.78
C PRO A 30 20.98 12.77 4.54
N PHE A 31 20.05 12.66 5.49
CA PHE A 31 18.72 13.26 5.42
C PHE A 31 18.72 14.79 5.34
N ALA A 32 19.67 15.45 6.00
CA ALA A 32 19.72 16.90 5.96
C ALA A 32 20.28 17.40 4.63
N ALA A 33 21.21 16.66 4.00
CA ALA A 33 21.64 16.94 2.63
C ALA A 33 20.46 16.84 1.64
N VAL A 34 19.64 15.78 1.76
CA VAL A 34 18.42 15.62 0.94
C VAL A 34 17.44 16.76 1.16
N ALA A 35 17.19 17.16 2.41
CA ALA A 35 16.34 18.29 2.74
C ALA A 35 16.81 19.59 2.07
N TRP A 36 18.12 19.85 2.05
CA TRP A 36 18.70 21.03 1.42
C TRP A 36 18.60 21.01 -0.09
N VAL A 37 18.95 19.89 -0.73
CA VAL A 37 18.80 19.72 -2.17
C VAL A 37 17.34 19.96 -2.58
N LEU A 38 16.38 19.45 -1.81
CA LEU A 38 14.97 19.70 -2.03
C LEU A 38 14.61 21.18 -1.92
N TRP A 39 15.09 21.90 -0.91
CA TRP A 39 14.86 23.34 -0.78
C TRP A 39 15.44 24.12 -1.98
N LEU A 40 16.66 23.78 -2.42
CA LEU A 40 17.30 24.43 -3.58
C LEU A 40 16.51 24.22 -4.86
N VAL A 41 16.00 23.00 -5.10
CA VAL A 41 15.13 22.71 -6.25
C VAL A 41 13.85 23.54 -6.17
N LEU A 42 13.22 23.63 -4.99
CA LEU A 42 12.02 24.45 -4.79
C LEU A 42 12.31 25.96 -4.98
N ALA A 43 13.48 26.43 -4.55
CA ALA A 43 13.92 27.80 -4.76
C ALA A 43 14.15 28.12 -6.24
N MET A 44 14.76 27.19 -6.99
CA MET A 44 14.92 27.31 -8.43
C MET A 44 13.56 27.37 -9.15
N ILE A 45 12.62 26.50 -8.77
CA ILE A 45 11.26 26.51 -9.32
C ILE A 45 10.55 27.84 -9.01
N ALA A 46 10.64 28.32 -7.77
CA ALA A 46 10.05 29.60 -7.37
C ALA A 46 10.66 30.77 -8.14
N LEU A 47 11.98 30.75 -8.35
CA LEU A 47 12.70 31.75 -9.12
C LEU A 47 12.24 31.75 -10.58
N LEU A 48 12.24 30.58 -11.24
CA LEU A 48 11.79 30.42 -12.63
C LEU A 48 10.36 30.90 -12.82
N ALA A 49 9.45 30.53 -11.91
CA ALA A 49 8.06 30.97 -11.96
C ALA A 49 7.93 32.51 -11.82
N GLN A 50 8.83 33.17 -11.08
CA GLN A 50 8.81 34.62 -10.91
C GLN A 50 9.44 35.41 -12.06
N THR A 51 10.12 34.75 -13.01
CA THR A 51 10.68 35.44 -14.19
C THR A 51 9.59 36.00 -15.10
N SER A 52 8.45 35.32 -15.22
CA SER A 52 7.34 35.75 -16.07
C SER A 52 6.27 36.53 -15.30
N PRO A 53 5.63 37.56 -15.90
CA PRO A 53 4.50 38.25 -15.28
C PRO A 53 3.35 37.31 -14.91
N GLY A 54 3.04 36.36 -15.79
CA GLY A 54 2.00 35.36 -15.56
C GLY A 54 2.30 34.45 -14.36
N GLY A 55 3.54 33.97 -14.24
CA GLY A 55 3.95 33.14 -13.11
C GLY A 55 3.98 33.89 -11.78
N ARG A 56 4.39 35.17 -11.76
CA ARG A 56 4.28 36.03 -10.56
C ARG A 56 2.83 36.22 -10.14
N ALA A 57 1.95 36.58 -11.08
CA ALA A 57 0.54 36.78 -10.81
C ALA A 57 -0.11 35.50 -10.29
N TYR A 58 0.22 34.35 -10.89
CA TYR A 58 -0.22 33.04 -10.44
C TYR A 58 0.25 32.74 -9.00
N LEU A 59 1.54 32.87 -8.70
CA LEU A 59 2.08 32.58 -7.37
C LEU A 59 1.47 33.51 -6.29
N ALA A 60 1.46 34.82 -6.55
CA ALA A 60 0.91 35.80 -5.63
C ALA A 60 -0.60 35.58 -5.38
N GLY A 61 -1.38 35.38 -6.45
CA GLY A 61 -2.82 35.11 -6.33
C GLY A 61 -3.08 33.82 -5.56
N THR A 62 -2.28 32.79 -5.81
CA THR A 62 -2.42 31.50 -5.12
C THR A 62 -2.13 31.64 -3.61
N LEU A 63 -1.05 32.33 -3.22
CA LEU A 63 -0.71 32.56 -1.81
C LEU A 63 -1.77 33.34 -1.04
N GLN A 64 -2.51 34.23 -1.71
CA GLN A 64 -3.58 35.02 -1.11
C GLN A 64 -4.85 34.21 -0.84
N THR A 65 -5.01 33.03 -1.46
CA THR A 65 -6.19 32.18 -1.26
C THR A 65 -6.31 31.71 0.21
N ARG A 66 -7.55 31.73 0.72
CA ARG A 66 -7.88 31.26 2.08
C ARG A 66 -7.68 29.74 2.23
N HIS A 67 -7.71 28.99 1.13
CA HIS A 67 -7.63 27.52 1.09
C HIS A 67 -6.33 27.01 0.46
N TYR A 68 -5.22 27.71 0.68
CA TYR A 68 -3.92 27.32 0.12
C TYR A 68 -3.49 25.94 0.60
N THR A 69 -3.66 24.96 -0.27
CA THR A 69 -3.31 23.55 -0.06
C THR A 69 -2.59 23.01 -1.29
N GLN A 70 -1.90 23.87 -2.03
CA GLN A 70 -1.38 23.56 -3.36
C GLN A 70 -0.44 22.35 -3.38
N VAL A 71 0.49 22.27 -2.42
CA VAL A 71 1.42 21.13 -2.34
C VAL A 71 0.63 19.83 -2.13
N TYR A 72 -0.35 19.86 -1.22
CA TYR A 72 -1.25 18.73 -1.01
C TYR A 72 -2.05 18.39 -2.27
N LEU A 73 -2.71 19.36 -2.91
CA LEU A 73 -3.50 19.12 -4.12
C LEU A 73 -2.66 18.57 -5.28
N TYR A 74 -1.44 19.09 -5.45
CA TYR A 74 -0.53 18.66 -6.50
C TYR A 74 -0.10 17.19 -6.35
N VAL A 75 0.10 16.72 -5.12
CA VAL A 75 0.47 15.32 -4.84
C VAL A 75 -0.77 14.42 -4.76
N ALA A 76 -1.75 14.83 -3.97
CA ALA A 76 -2.89 14.00 -3.58
C ALA A 76 -3.94 13.85 -4.68
N ARG A 77 -4.24 14.90 -5.46
CA ARG A 77 -5.30 14.82 -6.49
C ARG A 77 -4.91 13.86 -7.61
N PRO A 78 -3.72 13.94 -8.25
CA PRO A 78 -3.35 13.00 -9.30
C PRO A 78 -3.28 11.56 -8.81
N LEU A 79 -2.77 11.34 -7.59
CA LEU A 79 -2.71 10.01 -6.97
C LEU A 79 -4.12 9.47 -6.72
N ASN A 80 -5.00 10.27 -6.09
CA ASN A 80 -6.38 9.89 -5.82
C ASN A 80 -7.16 9.62 -7.12
N ASP A 81 -7.03 10.49 -8.14
CA ASP A 81 -7.64 10.30 -9.47
C ASP A 81 -7.11 9.02 -10.16
N TRP A 82 -5.80 8.74 -10.04
CA TRP A 82 -5.19 7.54 -10.58
C TRP A 82 -5.74 6.28 -9.91
N VAL A 83 -5.77 6.24 -8.57
CA VAL A 83 -6.34 5.11 -7.82
C VAL A 83 -7.82 4.95 -8.17
N TRP A 84 -8.60 6.04 -8.13
CA TRP A 84 -10.04 6.00 -8.40
C TRP A 84 -10.37 5.44 -9.78
N ARG A 85 -9.62 5.81 -10.83
CA ARG A 85 -9.78 5.22 -12.17
C ARG A 85 -9.54 3.71 -12.21
N ARG A 86 -8.65 3.21 -11.36
CA ARG A 86 -8.26 1.79 -11.32
C ARG A 86 -9.18 0.94 -10.48
N VAL A 87 -9.77 1.47 -9.41
CA VAL A 87 -10.54 0.66 -8.46
C VAL A 87 -11.91 1.23 -8.08
N GLY A 88 -12.18 2.52 -8.33
CA GLY A 88 -13.45 3.17 -8.02
C GLY A 88 -14.45 3.15 -9.17
N ARG A 89 -15.70 3.50 -8.87
CA ARG A 89 -16.74 3.78 -9.87
C ARG A 89 -16.56 5.19 -10.43
N MET A 90 -16.42 5.28 -11.74
CA MET A 90 -16.39 6.54 -12.47
C MET A 90 -17.81 7.08 -12.64
N ARG A 91 -17.94 8.40 -12.80
CA ARG A 91 -19.20 9.06 -13.12
C ARG A 91 -19.10 9.65 -14.52
N ALA A 92 -20.11 9.35 -15.35
CA ALA A 92 -20.24 9.97 -16.66
C ALA A 92 -20.61 11.45 -16.50
N GLY A 93 -19.86 12.32 -17.17
CA GLY A 93 -20.13 13.74 -17.32
C GLY A 93 -21.20 14.01 -18.39
N PRO A 94 -21.71 15.25 -18.47
CA PRO A 94 -22.68 15.66 -19.50
C PRO A 94 -22.17 15.49 -20.94
N ASP A 95 -20.86 15.53 -21.12
CA ASP A 95 -20.13 15.35 -22.37
C ASP A 95 -19.77 13.89 -22.67
N GLY A 96 -20.22 12.94 -21.83
CA GLY A 96 -19.90 11.52 -21.93
C GLY A 96 -18.50 11.15 -21.42
N THR A 97 -17.72 12.11 -20.92
CA THR A 97 -16.41 11.81 -20.33
C THR A 97 -16.56 11.14 -18.97
N GLU A 98 -15.74 10.15 -18.66
CA GLU A 98 -15.73 9.51 -17.35
C GLU A 98 -14.72 10.19 -16.42
N ALA A 99 -15.21 10.73 -15.30
CA ALA A 99 -14.39 11.34 -14.28
C ALA A 99 -14.65 10.72 -12.90
N PRO A 100 -13.67 10.74 -11.97
CA PRO A 100 -13.96 10.38 -10.59
C PRO A 100 -14.99 11.34 -9.99
N PRO A 101 -15.80 10.91 -9.00
CA PRO A 101 -16.80 11.75 -8.38
C PRO A 101 -16.22 13.09 -7.88
N PRO A 102 -16.98 14.19 -7.98
CA PRO A 102 -16.56 15.48 -7.45
C PRO A 102 -16.18 15.39 -5.97
N GLU A 103 -15.17 16.14 -5.55
CA GLU A 103 -14.68 16.20 -4.17
C GLU A 103 -15.76 16.68 -3.17
N THR A 104 -16.77 17.40 -3.67
CA THR A 104 -17.93 17.89 -2.91
C THR A 104 -18.98 16.81 -2.63
N THR A 105 -18.91 15.65 -3.29
CA THR A 105 -19.85 14.53 -3.11
C THR A 105 -19.96 14.12 -1.63
N ALA A 106 -21.16 13.69 -1.21
CA ALA A 106 -21.37 13.22 0.15
C ALA A 106 -20.54 11.97 0.44
N ILE A 107 -20.02 11.83 1.67
CA ILE A 107 -19.06 10.78 2.02
C ILE A 107 -19.60 9.37 1.76
N TRP A 108 -20.90 9.14 2.03
CA TRP A 108 -21.52 7.84 1.80
C TRP A 108 -21.56 7.44 0.31
N HIS A 109 -21.76 8.40 -0.59
CA HIS A 109 -21.69 8.14 -2.03
C HIS A 109 -20.26 7.91 -2.50
N LEU A 110 -19.28 8.61 -1.93
CA LEU A 110 -17.86 8.36 -2.18
C LEU A 110 -17.46 6.96 -1.72
N LEU A 111 -17.82 6.56 -0.51
CA LEU A 111 -17.54 5.24 0.04
C LEU A 111 -18.17 4.12 -0.80
N ARG A 112 -19.45 4.25 -1.16
CA ARG A 112 -20.13 3.30 -2.06
C ARG A 112 -19.50 3.28 -3.46
N GLY A 113 -18.98 4.41 -3.93
CA GLY A 113 -18.26 4.51 -5.19
C GLY A 113 -16.88 3.87 -5.15
N ALA A 114 -16.22 3.87 -3.99
CA ALA A 114 -14.92 3.25 -3.77
C ALA A 114 -15.02 1.74 -3.52
N LEU A 115 -16.06 1.28 -2.80
CA LEU A 115 -16.35 -0.13 -2.55
C LEU A 115 -16.84 -0.81 -3.83
N THR A 116 -15.90 -1.32 -4.61
CA THR A 116 -16.16 -2.08 -5.84
C THR A 116 -15.50 -3.44 -5.80
N TRP A 117 -15.95 -4.35 -6.68
CA TRP A 117 -15.25 -5.61 -6.90
C TRP A 117 -13.82 -5.45 -7.37
N ARG A 118 -13.50 -4.37 -8.11
CA ARG A 118 -12.12 -4.11 -8.53
C ARG A 118 -11.22 -3.80 -7.34
N LEU A 119 -11.75 -3.09 -6.34
CA LEU A 119 -11.00 -2.81 -5.12
C LEU A 119 -10.83 -4.08 -4.29
N LEU A 120 -11.90 -4.85 -4.09
CA LEU A 120 -11.82 -6.11 -3.33
C LEU A 120 -10.85 -7.09 -3.98
N ASP A 121 -10.92 -7.28 -5.30
CA ASP A 121 -10.01 -8.15 -6.06
C ASP A 121 -8.54 -7.77 -5.81
N ARG A 122 -8.22 -6.48 -5.86
CA ARG A 122 -6.87 -5.98 -5.59
C ARG A 122 -6.46 -6.14 -4.13
N ALA A 123 -7.38 -5.90 -3.20
CA ALA A 123 -7.12 -6.07 -1.78
C ALA A 123 -6.85 -7.55 -1.45
N LEU A 124 -7.64 -8.49 -1.97
CA LEU A 124 -7.40 -9.93 -1.81
C LEU A 124 -6.08 -10.37 -2.44
N LEU A 125 -5.75 -9.86 -3.62
CA LEU A 125 -4.46 -10.16 -4.25
C LEU A 125 -3.29 -9.68 -3.39
N ILE A 126 -3.37 -8.46 -2.86
CA ILE A 126 -2.35 -7.93 -1.95
C ILE A 126 -2.31 -8.75 -0.67
N ALA A 127 -3.47 -9.18 -0.17
CA ALA A 127 -3.62 -9.99 1.03
C ALA A 127 -2.91 -11.34 0.94
N VAL A 128 -2.89 -11.94 -0.24
CA VAL A 128 -2.15 -13.18 -0.51
C VAL A 128 -0.69 -12.91 -0.87
N ALA A 129 -0.36 -11.74 -1.42
CA ALA A 129 1.00 -11.43 -1.83
C ALA A 129 1.94 -11.19 -0.64
N TYR A 130 1.52 -10.44 0.38
CA TYR A 130 2.43 -10.09 1.46
C TYR A 130 2.88 -11.27 2.36
N PRO A 131 2.06 -12.30 2.68
CA PRO A 131 2.54 -13.48 3.41
C PRO A 131 3.55 -14.27 2.58
N LEU A 132 3.33 -14.37 1.26
CA LEU A 132 4.27 -15.02 0.36
C LEU A 132 5.59 -14.25 0.28
N ILE A 133 5.54 -12.93 0.18
CA ILE A 133 6.74 -12.09 0.23
C ILE A 133 7.44 -12.24 1.58
N ALA A 134 6.69 -12.23 2.68
CA ALA A 134 7.24 -12.40 4.03
C ALA A 134 7.90 -13.76 4.23
N LEU A 135 7.40 -14.81 3.56
CA LEU A 135 7.99 -16.14 3.57
C LEU A 135 9.25 -16.22 2.69
N ILE A 136 9.18 -15.69 1.48
CA ILE A 136 10.21 -15.84 0.45
C ILE A 136 11.40 -14.91 0.71
N LEU A 137 11.16 -13.68 1.16
CA LEU A 137 12.21 -12.66 1.28
C LEU A 137 13.31 -13.03 2.29
N PRO A 138 13.02 -13.50 3.52
CA PRO A 138 14.07 -13.95 4.45
C PRO A 138 14.87 -15.13 3.89
N TRP A 139 14.20 -16.05 3.20
CA TRP A 139 14.85 -17.19 2.58
C TRP A 139 15.76 -16.79 1.43
N LEU A 140 15.35 -15.82 0.60
CA LEU A 140 16.21 -15.21 -0.40
C LEU A 140 17.49 -14.61 0.18
N LEU A 141 17.42 -14.09 1.40
CA LEU A 141 18.51 -13.38 2.06
C LEU A 141 19.46 -14.29 2.87
N GLY A 142 19.24 -15.61 2.91
CA GLY A 142 20.11 -16.49 3.69
C GLY A 142 19.39 -17.36 4.71
N GLY A 143 18.22 -16.94 5.19
CA GLY A 143 17.54 -17.59 6.31
C GLY A 143 16.64 -18.77 5.93
N ASP A 144 15.95 -19.28 6.94
CA ASP A 144 14.82 -20.20 6.80
C ASP A 144 13.57 -19.43 6.35
N ALA A 145 12.77 -20.03 5.47
CA ALA A 145 11.41 -19.59 5.20
C ALA A 145 10.48 -20.17 6.27
N VAL A 146 10.18 -19.40 7.31
CA VAL A 146 9.35 -19.85 8.43
C VAL A 146 7.94 -19.30 8.29
N LEU A 147 6.94 -20.16 8.42
CA LEU A 147 5.54 -19.79 8.66
C LEU A 147 5.22 -19.90 10.14
N GLY A 148 4.61 -18.84 10.69
CA GLY A 148 4.08 -18.84 12.04
C GLY A 148 5.12 -19.04 13.13
N ALA A 149 4.79 -19.89 14.10
CA ALA A 149 5.60 -20.15 15.30
C ALA A 149 6.70 -21.21 15.08
N GLY A 150 7.35 -21.22 13.91
CA GLY A 150 8.53 -22.09 13.67
C GLY A 150 8.37 -23.17 12.60
N VAL A 151 7.30 -23.19 11.80
CA VAL A 151 7.16 -24.15 10.70
C VAL A 151 8.10 -23.75 9.56
N VAL A 152 9.22 -24.46 9.41
CA VAL A 152 10.17 -24.24 8.32
C VAL A 152 9.58 -24.81 7.03
N VAL A 153 9.14 -23.93 6.13
CA VAL A 153 8.62 -24.30 4.80
C VAL A 153 9.77 -24.57 3.84
N PHE A 154 10.78 -23.69 3.86
CA PHE A 154 12.02 -23.87 3.11
C PHE A 154 13.20 -23.71 4.07
N PRO A 155 14.01 -24.74 4.28
CA PRO A 155 15.21 -24.59 5.08
C PRO A 155 16.20 -23.63 4.41
N ALA A 156 17.04 -23.01 5.21
CA ALA A 156 18.20 -22.26 4.76
C ALA A 156 19.05 -23.16 3.86
N ALA A 157 19.40 -22.61 2.71
CA ALA A 157 20.01 -23.34 1.60
C ALA A 157 21.10 -22.45 0.98
N GLU A 158 22.11 -23.05 0.36
CA GLU A 158 23.05 -22.26 -0.42
C GLU A 158 22.34 -21.65 -1.63
N PHE A 159 22.76 -20.45 -2.05
CA PHE A 159 22.09 -19.78 -3.16
C PHE A 159 22.14 -20.64 -4.45
N TRP A 160 23.26 -21.31 -4.69
CA TRP A 160 23.44 -22.22 -5.80
C TRP A 160 23.79 -23.63 -5.30
N PRO A 161 23.17 -24.70 -5.81
CA PRO A 161 22.15 -24.71 -6.88
C PRO A 161 20.71 -24.52 -6.38
N GLU A 162 20.47 -24.70 -5.08
CA GLU A 162 19.14 -24.96 -4.51
C GLU A 162 18.18 -23.77 -4.65
N ARG A 163 18.58 -22.58 -4.15
CA ARG A 163 17.70 -21.41 -4.23
C ARG A 163 17.50 -20.94 -5.66
N ALA A 164 18.56 -20.96 -6.47
CA ALA A 164 18.51 -20.57 -7.87
C ALA A 164 17.55 -21.43 -8.70
N LEU A 165 17.46 -22.74 -8.41
CA LEU A 165 16.51 -23.63 -9.09
C LEU A 165 15.06 -23.31 -8.74
N VAL A 166 14.75 -23.14 -7.45
CA VAL A 166 13.39 -22.79 -6.98
C VAL A 166 12.99 -21.40 -7.50
N LEU A 167 13.90 -20.42 -7.45
CA LEU A 167 13.65 -19.09 -8.03
C LEU A 167 13.47 -19.14 -9.54
N GLY A 168 14.28 -19.94 -10.23
CA GLY A 168 14.12 -20.21 -11.65
C GLY A 168 12.72 -20.73 -11.96
N GLN A 169 12.20 -21.68 -11.19
CA GLN A 169 10.83 -22.19 -11.33
C GLN A 169 9.79 -21.09 -11.12
N PHE A 170 9.91 -20.27 -10.08
CA PHE A 170 9.01 -19.13 -9.85
C PHE A 170 9.07 -18.10 -10.99
N VAL A 171 10.26 -17.79 -11.50
CA VAL A 171 10.45 -16.86 -12.63
C VAL A 171 9.84 -17.42 -13.91
N ILE A 172 10.01 -18.71 -14.19
CA ILE A 172 9.42 -19.35 -15.37
C ILE A 172 7.88 -19.41 -15.23
N LEU A 173 7.34 -19.77 -14.05
CA LEU A 173 5.90 -19.77 -13.80
C LEU A 173 5.29 -18.36 -13.93
N THR A 174 5.90 -17.38 -13.27
CA THR A 174 5.44 -15.98 -13.30
C THR A 174 5.58 -15.41 -14.72
N GLY A 175 6.70 -15.67 -15.38
CA GLY A 175 6.95 -15.29 -16.77
C GLY A 175 5.97 -15.96 -17.73
N GLY A 176 5.58 -17.21 -17.48
CA GLY A 176 4.54 -17.92 -18.22
C GLY A 176 3.17 -17.26 -18.06
N PHE A 177 2.78 -16.91 -16.83
CA PHE A 177 1.52 -16.19 -16.56
C PHE A 177 1.47 -14.77 -17.13
N VAL A 178 2.55 -14.01 -16.97
CA VAL A 178 2.69 -12.68 -17.59
C VAL A 178 2.68 -12.82 -19.12
N GLY A 179 3.39 -13.81 -19.65
CA GLY A 179 3.39 -14.16 -21.06
C GLY A 179 2.00 -14.47 -21.58
N LEU A 180 1.20 -15.27 -20.86
CA LEU A 180 -0.20 -15.56 -21.20
C LEU A 180 -1.07 -14.30 -21.20
N THR A 181 -0.89 -13.43 -20.20
CA THR A 181 -1.64 -12.18 -20.09
C THR A 181 -1.28 -11.20 -21.22
N LEU A 182 -0.02 -11.13 -21.62
CA LEU A 182 0.43 -10.31 -22.74
C LEU A 182 0.05 -10.92 -24.09
N ALA A 183 0.08 -12.26 -24.19
CA ALA A 183 -0.27 -12.98 -25.41
C ALA A 183 -1.78 -12.97 -25.69
N SER A 184 -2.63 -12.95 -24.66
CA SER A 184 -4.08 -12.79 -24.82
C SER A 184 -4.44 -11.42 -25.41
N ALA A 185 -3.63 -10.40 -25.16
CA ALA A 185 -3.71 -9.09 -25.81
C ALA A 185 -3.05 -9.03 -27.20
N SER A 186 -2.28 -10.06 -27.59
CA SER A 186 -1.54 -10.08 -28.85
C SER A 186 -2.37 -10.65 -30.01
N PRO A 187 -2.41 -9.96 -31.17
CA PRO A 187 -3.09 -10.47 -32.37
C PRO A 187 -2.33 -11.62 -33.06
N ARG A 188 -1.06 -11.86 -32.73
CA ARG A 188 -0.22 -12.86 -33.41
C ARG A 188 -0.31 -14.24 -32.73
N ARG A 189 -0.63 -15.26 -33.52
CA ARG A 189 -0.84 -16.66 -33.09
C ARG A 189 0.40 -17.30 -32.43
N PHE A 190 1.60 -16.90 -32.85
CA PHE A 190 2.87 -17.40 -32.28
C PHE A 190 3.00 -17.09 -30.78
N TRP A 191 2.72 -15.84 -30.38
CA TRP A 191 2.86 -15.42 -28.97
C TRP A 191 1.85 -16.13 -28.06
N ARG A 192 0.64 -16.43 -28.55
CA ARG A 192 -0.34 -17.25 -27.81
C ARG A 192 0.16 -18.67 -27.60
N SER A 193 0.65 -19.31 -28.67
CA SER A 193 1.14 -20.68 -28.57
C SER A 193 2.37 -20.78 -27.67
N ALA A 194 3.36 -19.89 -27.81
CA ALA A 194 4.53 -19.87 -26.93
C ALA A 194 4.18 -19.64 -25.45
N ALA A 195 3.18 -18.79 -25.18
CA ALA A 195 2.70 -18.54 -23.82
C ALA A 195 1.95 -19.74 -23.21
N GLU A 196 1.23 -20.53 -24.03
CA GLU A 196 0.56 -21.76 -23.58
C GLU A 196 1.57 -22.83 -23.13
N TRP A 197 2.74 -22.92 -23.77
CA TRP A 197 3.78 -23.91 -23.44
C TRP A 197 4.60 -23.57 -22.19
N LEU A 198 4.78 -22.28 -21.85
CA LEU A 198 5.65 -21.85 -20.76
C LEU A 198 5.23 -22.39 -19.37
N PRO A 199 3.94 -22.33 -18.95
CA PRO A 199 3.50 -22.94 -17.70
C PRO A 199 3.69 -24.46 -17.70
N LEU A 200 3.42 -25.13 -18.83
CA LEU A 200 3.61 -26.57 -18.98
C LEU A 200 5.07 -26.96 -18.80
N ILE A 201 6.00 -26.22 -19.41
CA ILE A 201 7.45 -26.43 -19.24
C ILE A 201 7.86 -26.21 -17.79
N ALA A 202 7.35 -25.16 -17.13
CA ALA A 202 7.61 -24.90 -15.72
C ALA A 202 7.16 -26.06 -14.82
N ILE A 203 5.97 -26.61 -15.09
CA ILE A 203 5.41 -27.76 -14.38
C ILE A 203 6.25 -29.02 -14.61
N VAL A 204 6.67 -29.28 -15.84
CA VAL A 204 7.54 -30.43 -16.19
C VAL A 204 8.90 -30.32 -15.49
N PHE A 205 9.50 -29.13 -15.44
CA PHE A 205 10.75 -28.90 -14.70
C PHE A 205 10.57 -28.98 -13.18
N ALA A 206 9.45 -28.50 -12.64
CA ALA A 206 9.14 -28.60 -11.21
C ALA A 206 8.89 -30.06 -10.77
N SER A 207 8.30 -30.88 -11.64
CA SER A 207 8.07 -32.31 -11.39
C SER A 207 9.31 -33.18 -11.61
N ALA A 208 10.24 -32.77 -12.47
CA ALA A 208 11.51 -33.48 -12.69
C ALA A 208 12.63 -33.10 -11.69
N GLY A 209 12.50 -31.95 -10.99
CA GLY A 209 13.60 -31.35 -10.22
C GLY A 209 13.53 -31.45 -8.69
N VAL A 210 12.53 -32.08 -8.09
CA VAL A 210 12.37 -32.05 -6.61
C VAL A 210 12.84 -33.34 -5.95
N PHE A 211 13.93 -33.16 -5.19
CA PHE A 211 14.46 -34.04 -4.15
C PHE A 211 13.37 -34.59 -3.21
N ALA A 212 13.55 -35.84 -2.78
CA ALA A 212 12.57 -36.74 -2.19
C ALA A 212 12.03 -36.40 -0.77
N VAL A 213 12.08 -35.15 -0.27
CA VAL A 213 11.74 -34.87 1.15
C VAL A 213 10.50 -33.98 1.38
N VAL A 214 9.94 -33.31 0.38
CA VAL A 214 8.70 -32.49 0.57
C VAL A 214 7.68 -32.72 -0.57
N VAL A 215 7.50 -33.98 -0.99
CA VAL A 215 6.73 -34.28 -2.21
C VAL A 215 5.21 -34.23 -1.99
N ALA A 216 4.69 -34.64 -0.84
CA ALA A 216 3.23 -34.75 -0.65
C ALA A 216 2.52 -33.38 -0.57
N VAL A 217 3.07 -32.42 0.20
CA VAL A 217 2.46 -31.09 0.37
C VAL A 217 2.60 -30.27 -0.91
N VAL A 218 3.76 -30.30 -1.56
CA VAL A 218 4.02 -29.55 -2.81
C VAL A 218 3.16 -30.08 -3.96
N VAL A 219 3.02 -31.41 -4.09
CA VAL A 219 2.18 -32.02 -5.12
C VAL A 219 0.70 -31.71 -4.89
N GLY A 220 0.20 -31.80 -3.66
CA GLY A 220 -1.20 -31.46 -3.33
C GLY A 220 -1.54 -30.00 -3.61
N VAL A 221 -0.66 -29.07 -3.20
CA VAL A 221 -0.82 -27.63 -3.47
C VAL A 221 -0.74 -27.36 -4.98
N ALA A 222 0.18 -27.98 -5.71
CA ALA A 222 0.28 -27.83 -7.16
C ALA A 222 -1.00 -28.30 -7.87
N PHE A 223 -1.57 -29.45 -7.51
CA PHE A 223 -2.84 -29.91 -8.09
C PHE A 223 -4.01 -28.98 -7.77
N ALA A 224 -4.11 -28.45 -6.55
CA ALA A 224 -5.15 -27.51 -6.17
C ALA A 224 -5.03 -26.18 -6.96
N VAL A 225 -3.81 -25.66 -7.10
CA VAL A 225 -3.52 -24.47 -7.91
C VAL A 225 -3.87 -24.71 -9.37
N LEU A 226 -3.48 -25.86 -9.94
CA LEU A 226 -3.80 -26.22 -11.33
C LEU A 226 -5.30 -26.33 -11.56
N GLY A 227 -6.04 -26.96 -10.64
CA GLY A 227 -7.50 -27.04 -10.71
C GLY A 227 -8.16 -25.66 -10.68
N ALA A 228 -7.73 -24.80 -9.75
CA ALA A 228 -8.23 -23.43 -9.65
C ALA A 228 -7.92 -22.60 -10.90
N VAL A 229 -6.70 -22.70 -11.44
CA VAL A 229 -6.26 -22.01 -12.67
C VAL A 229 -7.07 -22.49 -13.87
N ALA A 230 -7.25 -23.81 -14.04
CA ALA A 230 -8.02 -24.37 -15.14
C ALA A 230 -9.47 -23.86 -15.12
N VAL A 231 -10.09 -23.80 -13.93
CA VAL A 231 -11.43 -23.24 -13.76
C VAL A 231 -11.45 -21.74 -14.06
N ALA A 232 -10.47 -20.96 -13.58
CA ALA A 232 -10.39 -19.53 -13.86
C ALA A 232 -10.27 -19.23 -15.37
N VAL A 233 -9.41 -19.98 -16.07
CA VAL A 233 -9.25 -19.88 -17.53
C VAL A 233 -10.53 -20.26 -18.25
N ALA A 234 -11.21 -21.33 -17.84
CA ALA A 234 -12.48 -21.76 -18.42
C ALA A 234 -13.59 -20.74 -18.19
N VAL A 235 -13.65 -20.13 -16.99
CA VAL A 235 -14.61 -19.06 -16.65
C VAL A 235 -14.36 -17.83 -17.53
N ASP A 236 -13.12 -17.37 -17.68
CA ASP A 236 -12.78 -16.23 -18.54
C ASP A 236 -13.09 -16.50 -20.02
N TRP A 237 -12.79 -17.70 -20.50
CA TRP A 237 -13.14 -18.15 -21.85
C TRP A 237 -14.66 -18.14 -22.09
N LEU A 238 -15.46 -18.65 -21.14
CA LEU A 238 -16.92 -18.62 -21.23
C LEU A 238 -17.45 -17.17 -21.16
N TRP A 239 -16.87 -16.34 -20.31
CA TRP A 239 -17.28 -14.95 -20.11
C TRP A 239 -17.03 -14.11 -21.37
N SER A 240 -15.85 -14.24 -21.99
CA SER A 240 -15.48 -13.54 -23.23
C SER A 240 -16.32 -13.96 -24.44
N ARG A 241 -16.92 -15.15 -24.42
CA ARG A 241 -17.86 -15.65 -25.44
C ARG A 241 -19.32 -15.24 -25.18
N GLY A 242 -19.59 -14.39 -24.20
CA GLY A 242 -20.93 -13.96 -23.82
C GLY A 242 -21.75 -15.00 -23.07
N ARG A 243 -21.17 -16.15 -22.69
CA ARG A 243 -21.84 -17.24 -21.97
C ARG A 243 -21.79 -17.05 -20.45
N ARG A 244 -22.21 -15.87 -19.98
CA ARG A 244 -22.11 -15.48 -18.56
C ARG A 244 -22.80 -16.46 -17.61
N GLY A 245 -23.97 -16.99 -17.98
CA GLY A 245 -24.69 -17.97 -17.15
C GLY A 245 -23.87 -19.24 -16.90
N TRP A 246 -23.21 -19.77 -17.93
CA TRP A 246 -22.34 -20.95 -17.81
C TRP A 246 -21.06 -20.66 -17.04
N ALA A 247 -20.49 -19.46 -17.21
CA ALA A 247 -19.32 -19.04 -16.44
C ALA A 247 -19.65 -18.98 -14.93
N LEU A 248 -20.81 -18.39 -14.58
CA LEU A 248 -21.29 -18.34 -13.19
C LEU A 248 -21.65 -19.73 -12.66
N ALA A 249 -22.26 -20.59 -13.47
CA ALA A 249 -22.59 -21.97 -13.09
C ALA A 249 -21.33 -22.81 -12.84
N LEU A 250 -20.30 -22.67 -13.68
CA LEU A 250 -19.02 -23.36 -13.51
C LEU A 250 -18.31 -22.87 -12.24
N LEU A 251 -18.24 -21.55 -12.03
CA LEU A 251 -17.62 -20.97 -10.84
C LEU A 251 -18.38 -21.38 -9.57
N GLY A 252 -19.70 -21.26 -9.57
CA GLY A 252 -20.55 -21.65 -8.43
C GLY A 252 -20.51 -23.16 -8.17
N GLY A 253 -20.51 -23.98 -9.22
CA GLY A 253 -20.38 -25.44 -9.11
C GLY A 253 -19.03 -25.86 -8.56
N PHE A 254 -17.93 -25.24 -9.03
CA PHE A 254 -16.59 -25.49 -8.49
C PHE A 254 -16.51 -25.14 -7.00
N TRP A 255 -17.06 -23.99 -6.59
CA TRP A 255 -17.14 -23.61 -5.18
C TRP A 255 -17.97 -24.58 -4.35
N ALA A 256 -19.17 -24.96 -4.83
CA ALA A 256 -20.06 -25.88 -4.14
C ALA A 256 -19.42 -27.27 -3.99
N LEU A 257 -18.78 -27.78 -5.04
CA LEU A 257 -18.06 -29.06 -5.01
C LEU A 257 -16.82 -28.99 -4.11
N GLY A 258 -16.07 -27.89 -4.13
CA GLY A 258 -14.93 -27.68 -3.24
C GLY A 258 -15.34 -27.64 -1.77
N LEU A 259 -16.40 -26.91 -1.44
CA LEU A 259 -16.98 -26.87 -0.09
C LEU A 259 -17.50 -28.24 0.33
N LEU A 260 -18.22 -28.93 -0.56
CA LEU A 260 -18.70 -30.29 -0.29
C LEU A 260 -17.53 -31.25 -0.06
N ALA A 261 -16.47 -31.17 -0.87
CA ALA A 261 -15.29 -31.99 -0.70
C ALA A 261 -14.56 -31.72 0.63
N ILE A 262 -14.47 -30.44 1.03
CA ILE A 262 -13.94 -30.06 2.35
C ILE A 262 -14.80 -30.69 3.45
N VAL A 263 -16.12 -30.53 3.40
CA VAL A 263 -17.02 -31.07 4.43
C VAL A 263 -16.99 -32.60 4.50
N LEU A 264 -16.92 -33.29 3.37
CA LEU A 264 -17.02 -34.75 3.32
C LEU A 264 -15.68 -35.46 3.55
N PHE A 265 -14.56 -34.86 3.17
CA PHE A 265 -13.27 -35.55 3.10
C PHE A 265 -12.16 -34.88 3.91
N LEU A 266 -12.32 -33.61 4.32
CA LEU A 266 -11.28 -32.91 5.08
C LEU A 266 -11.56 -33.03 6.57
N ASP A 267 -10.91 -34.01 7.21
CA ASP A 267 -10.73 -33.97 8.65
C ASP A 267 -9.60 -33.00 9.01
N LEU A 268 -9.97 -31.75 9.31
CA LEU A 268 -9.05 -30.70 9.71
C LEU A 268 -8.21 -31.10 10.93
N SER A 269 -8.71 -31.99 11.80
CA SER A 269 -7.99 -32.43 12.99
C SER A 269 -6.83 -33.36 12.66
N ALA A 270 -6.99 -34.20 11.63
CA ALA A 270 -6.01 -35.18 11.18
C ALA A 270 -4.88 -34.57 10.34
N LEU A 271 -5.00 -33.30 9.95
CA LEU A 271 -3.93 -32.61 9.21
C LEU A 271 -2.65 -32.50 10.07
N PRO A 272 -1.46 -32.75 9.48
CA PRO A 272 -0.18 -32.44 10.12
C PRO A 272 -0.13 -30.97 10.55
N VAL A 273 0.61 -30.69 11.62
CA VAL A 273 0.77 -29.33 12.18
C VAL A 273 1.19 -28.33 11.09
N ASP A 274 2.14 -28.71 10.24
CA ASP A 274 2.63 -27.86 9.15
C ASP A 274 1.55 -27.54 8.13
N SER A 275 0.68 -28.50 7.81
CA SER A 275 -0.44 -28.29 6.87
C SER A 275 -1.53 -27.38 7.46
N LYS A 276 -1.80 -27.49 8.77
CA LYS A 276 -2.70 -26.58 9.50
C LYS A 276 -2.16 -25.14 9.48
N ALA A 277 -0.86 -24.98 9.73
CA ALA A 277 -0.20 -23.69 9.65
C ALA A 277 -0.30 -23.10 8.23
N VAL A 278 0.05 -23.86 7.19
CA VAL A 278 -0.09 -23.41 5.80
C VAL A 278 -1.53 -22.99 5.46
N PHE A 279 -2.53 -23.77 5.87
CA PHE A 279 -3.94 -23.46 5.65
C PHE A 279 -4.35 -22.14 6.32
N ILE A 280 -4.00 -21.94 7.59
CA ILE A 280 -4.33 -20.70 8.30
C ILE A 280 -3.63 -19.51 7.65
N PHE A 281 -2.34 -19.64 7.35
CA PHE A 281 -1.50 -18.54 6.92
C PHE A 281 -1.70 -18.12 5.47
N LEU A 282 -2.00 -19.06 4.58
CA LEU A 282 -2.15 -18.78 3.16
C LEU A 282 -3.60 -18.72 2.69
N ALA A 283 -4.56 -19.22 3.49
CA ALA A 283 -5.99 -19.15 3.15
C ALA A 283 -6.79 -18.28 4.13
N VAL A 284 -6.84 -18.65 5.41
CA VAL A 284 -7.75 -18.02 6.38
C VAL A 284 -7.37 -16.56 6.67
N LEU A 285 -6.11 -16.31 7.06
CA LEU A 285 -5.67 -14.95 7.41
C LEU A 285 -5.72 -13.99 6.22
N PRO A 286 -5.22 -14.34 5.01
CA PRO A 286 -5.31 -13.46 3.85
C PRO A 286 -6.75 -13.14 3.44
N LEU A 287 -7.68 -14.10 3.56
CA LEU A 287 -9.07 -13.87 3.21
C LEU A 287 -9.71 -12.83 4.14
N ILE A 288 -9.55 -12.98 5.45
CA ILE A 288 -10.06 -12.03 6.44
C ILE A 288 -9.38 -10.67 6.24
N ASN A 289 -8.05 -10.65 6.10
CA ASN A 289 -7.30 -9.41 5.92
C ASN A 289 -7.73 -8.68 4.66
N GLY A 290 -7.86 -9.37 3.53
CA GLY A 290 -8.25 -8.76 2.25
C GLY A 290 -9.63 -8.11 2.28
N LEU A 291 -10.57 -8.63 3.08
CA LEU A 291 -11.87 -7.99 3.29
C LEU A 291 -11.73 -6.68 4.09
N PHE A 292 -10.94 -6.68 5.16
CA PHE A 292 -10.67 -5.48 5.97
C PHE A 292 -9.82 -4.45 5.22
N ASP A 293 -8.82 -4.89 4.45
CA ASP A 293 -8.02 -4.08 3.53
C ASP A 293 -8.94 -3.38 2.52
N ALA A 294 -9.86 -4.10 1.88
CA ALA A 294 -10.78 -3.50 0.91
C ALA A 294 -11.64 -2.39 1.54
N LEU A 295 -12.12 -2.61 2.76
CA LEU A 295 -12.91 -1.62 3.49
C LEU A 295 -12.06 -0.41 3.91
N SER A 296 -10.87 -0.65 4.47
CA SER A 296 -9.90 0.38 4.85
C SER A 296 -9.52 1.23 3.64
N TYR A 297 -9.17 0.60 2.51
CA TYR A 297 -8.76 1.29 1.30
C TYR A 297 -9.90 2.11 0.70
N ALA A 298 -11.13 1.60 0.74
CA ALA A 298 -12.29 2.35 0.26
C ALA A 298 -12.54 3.60 1.10
N LEU A 299 -12.39 3.47 2.42
CA LEU A 299 -12.54 4.55 3.37
C LEU A 299 -11.45 5.62 3.18
N THR A 300 -10.19 5.22 3.13
CA THR A 300 -9.06 6.11 2.84
C THR A 300 -9.21 6.81 1.49
N LEU A 301 -9.66 6.10 0.45
CA LEU A 301 -9.90 6.68 -0.87
C LEU A 301 -11.03 7.72 -0.85
N ALA A 302 -12.13 7.45 -0.13
CA ALA A 302 -13.26 8.36 0.02
C ALA A 302 -12.92 9.60 0.88
N LEU A 303 -12.23 9.41 2.01
CA LEU A 303 -11.83 10.50 2.90
C LEU A 303 -10.74 11.37 2.28
N SER A 304 -9.77 10.78 1.58
CA SER A 304 -8.77 11.55 0.84
C SER A 304 -9.41 12.38 -0.28
N ARG A 305 -10.39 11.83 -1.00
CA ARG A 305 -11.19 12.59 -1.99
C ARG A 305 -11.89 13.77 -1.33
N LYS A 306 -12.47 13.56 -0.15
CA LYS A 306 -13.14 14.62 0.62
C LYS A 306 -12.15 15.69 1.07
N GLY A 307 -10.95 15.27 1.49
CA GLY A 307 -9.85 16.14 1.89
C GLY A 307 -9.45 17.15 0.82
N LEU A 308 -9.47 16.76 -0.46
CA LEU A 308 -9.16 17.64 -1.59
C LEU A 308 -10.04 18.90 -1.68
N ALA A 309 -11.30 18.82 -1.25
CA ALA A 309 -12.21 19.97 -1.28
C ALA A 309 -11.98 21.00 -0.16
N THR A 310 -11.08 20.73 0.80
CA THR A 310 -11.04 21.49 2.05
C THR A 310 -9.62 21.79 2.54
N ARG A 311 -9.45 22.92 3.23
CA ARG A 311 -8.20 23.23 3.97
C ARG A 311 -7.98 22.35 5.21
N TRP A 312 -8.98 21.57 5.58
CA TRP A 312 -8.97 20.66 6.72
C TRP A 312 -8.59 19.23 6.31
N ALA A 313 -7.92 19.05 5.16
CA ALA A 313 -7.38 17.75 4.77
C ALA A 313 -6.62 17.02 5.90
N PRO A 314 -5.80 17.67 6.77
CA PRO A 314 -5.16 16.96 7.87
C PRO A 314 -6.16 16.35 8.86
N LEU A 315 -7.30 17.02 9.11
CA LEU A 315 -8.36 16.47 9.95
C LEU A 315 -9.01 15.25 9.30
N TRP A 316 -9.21 15.27 7.98
CA TRP A 316 -9.69 14.09 7.25
C TRP A 316 -8.69 12.93 7.30
N GLY A 317 -7.39 13.21 7.26
CA GLY A 317 -6.35 12.21 7.49
C GLY A 317 -6.35 11.64 8.92
N LEU A 318 -6.63 12.48 9.93
CA LEU A 318 -6.77 12.02 11.32
C LEU A 318 -8.03 11.17 11.53
N ILE A 319 -9.15 11.56 10.93
CA ILE A 319 -10.39 10.77 10.94
C ILE A 319 -10.15 9.42 10.26
N ASP A 320 -9.45 9.41 9.12
CA ASP A 320 -9.06 8.19 8.43
C ASP A 320 -8.20 7.30 9.32
N LEU A 321 -7.17 7.84 9.99
CA LEU A 321 -6.34 7.10 10.94
C LEU A 321 -7.14 6.53 12.11
N ALA A 322 -8.06 7.31 12.68
CA ALA A 322 -8.91 6.84 13.77
C ALA A 322 -9.81 5.68 13.32
N LEU A 323 -10.43 5.77 12.16
CA LEU A 323 -11.27 4.71 11.62
C LEU A 323 -10.44 3.49 11.19
N GLY A 324 -9.25 3.70 10.63
CA GLY A 324 -8.28 2.65 10.35
C GLY A 324 -7.89 1.88 11.61
N ALA A 325 -7.64 2.58 12.73
CA ALA A 325 -7.35 1.93 14.01
C ALA A 325 -8.55 1.10 14.54
N VAL A 326 -9.78 1.58 14.34
CA VAL A 326 -10.99 0.81 14.67
C VAL A 326 -11.09 -0.45 13.80
N LEU A 327 -10.85 -0.34 12.49
CA LEU A 327 -10.84 -1.49 11.58
C LEU A 327 -9.73 -2.48 11.92
N PHE A 328 -8.56 -2.00 12.33
CA PHE A 328 -7.44 -2.83 12.78
C PHE A 328 -7.76 -3.61 14.06
N LEU A 329 -8.49 -2.99 15.00
CA LEU A 329 -9.01 -3.69 16.18
C LEU A 329 -10.06 -4.74 15.83
N ALA A 330 -11.01 -4.37 14.97
CA ALA A 330 -12.04 -5.29 14.50
C ALA A 330 -11.45 -6.47 13.70
N LEU A 331 -10.38 -6.23 12.93
CA LEU A 331 -9.64 -7.27 12.22
C LEU A 331 -9.04 -8.28 13.20
N GLY A 332 -8.28 -7.82 14.19
CA GLY A 332 -7.68 -8.71 15.20
C GLY A 332 -8.73 -9.51 15.96
N ALA A 333 -9.82 -8.86 16.38
CA ALA A 333 -10.95 -9.52 17.03
C ALA A 333 -11.60 -10.57 16.13
N THR A 334 -11.77 -10.27 14.85
CA THR A 334 -12.32 -11.21 13.86
C THR A 334 -11.39 -12.40 13.65
N MET A 335 -10.07 -12.17 13.56
CA MET A 335 -9.09 -13.26 13.44
C MET A 335 -9.15 -14.20 14.64
N VAL A 336 -9.17 -13.66 15.87
CA VAL A 336 -9.32 -14.44 17.11
C VAL A 336 -10.62 -15.24 17.07
N ALA A 337 -11.75 -14.60 16.75
CA ALA A 337 -13.06 -15.25 16.70
C ALA A 337 -13.15 -16.36 15.63
N VAL A 338 -12.54 -16.16 14.45
CA VAL A 338 -12.52 -17.17 13.39
C VAL A 338 -11.64 -18.36 13.80
N ILE A 339 -10.45 -18.12 14.35
CA ILE A 339 -9.58 -19.20 14.84
C ILE A 339 -10.27 -19.97 15.98
N ALA A 340 -10.95 -19.26 16.89
CA ALA A 340 -11.76 -19.85 17.95
C ALA A 340 -12.84 -20.78 17.38
N ALA A 341 -13.61 -20.30 16.41
CA ALA A 341 -14.66 -21.09 15.76
C ALA A 341 -14.08 -22.32 15.04
N LEU A 342 -12.95 -22.16 14.35
CA LEU A 342 -12.23 -23.24 13.69
C LEU A 342 -11.75 -24.31 14.71
N ASN A 343 -11.22 -23.88 15.85
CA ASN A 343 -10.84 -24.78 16.95
C ASN A 343 -12.06 -25.50 17.55
N ALA A 344 -13.21 -24.82 17.69
CA ALA A 344 -14.42 -25.41 18.25
C ALA A 344 -15.08 -26.46 17.35
N ILE A 345 -14.90 -26.33 16.03
CA ILE A 345 -15.42 -27.29 15.05
C ILE A 345 -14.44 -28.47 14.86
N GLY A 346 -13.15 -28.26 15.11
CA GLY A 346 -12.14 -29.31 15.11
C GLY A 346 -12.23 -30.21 16.34
N THR A 347 -11.89 -31.48 16.20
CA THR A 347 -11.71 -32.39 17.34
C THR A 347 -10.38 -32.17 18.08
N ALA A 348 -9.48 -31.36 17.49
CA ALA A 348 -8.24 -30.88 18.08
C ALA A 348 -8.02 -29.41 17.68
N PRO A 349 -7.33 -28.61 18.51
CA PRO A 349 -7.01 -27.23 18.17
C PRO A 349 -6.25 -27.16 16.83
N ILE A 350 -6.76 -26.36 15.90
CA ILE A 350 -6.11 -26.08 14.62
C ILE A 350 -4.96 -25.08 14.83
N TYR A 351 -5.13 -24.15 15.77
CA TYR A 351 -4.08 -23.21 16.19
C TYR A 351 -4.18 -22.86 17.67
N ASP A 352 -3.05 -22.90 18.38
CA ASP A 352 -2.98 -22.57 19.79
C ASP A 352 -2.87 -21.04 19.99
N LEU A 353 -4.00 -20.40 20.33
CA LEU A 353 -4.03 -18.96 20.62
C LEU A 353 -3.30 -18.62 21.92
N ALA A 354 -3.29 -19.49 22.93
CA ALA A 354 -2.58 -19.24 24.18
C ALA A 354 -1.07 -19.19 23.95
N ALA A 355 -0.54 -20.16 23.20
CA ALA A 355 0.86 -20.18 22.79
C ALA A 355 1.21 -18.95 21.92
N LEU A 356 0.32 -18.52 21.03
CA LEU A 356 0.51 -17.30 20.23
C LEU A 356 0.65 -16.05 21.11
N PHE A 357 -0.29 -15.83 22.04
CA PHE A 357 -0.25 -14.65 22.92
C PHE A 357 0.96 -14.68 23.86
N ALA A 358 1.33 -15.86 24.38
CA ALA A 358 2.53 -16.03 25.19
C ALA A 358 3.80 -15.73 24.39
N GLY A 359 3.90 -16.26 23.16
CA GLY A 359 5.02 -16.02 22.26
C GLY A 359 5.16 -14.57 21.84
N LEU A 360 4.05 -13.88 21.50
CA LEU A 360 4.05 -12.45 21.18
C LEU A 360 4.57 -11.58 22.33
N ARG A 361 4.37 -12.00 23.59
CA ARG A 361 4.93 -11.29 24.75
C ARG A 361 6.39 -11.61 25.01
N ALA A 362 6.77 -12.88 24.87
CA ALA A 362 8.13 -13.32 25.16
C ALA A 362 9.13 -12.86 24.08
N SER A 363 8.74 -13.00 22.81
CA SER A 363 9.62 -12.77 21.65
C SER A 363 8.82 -12.13 20.49
N PRO A 364 8.38 -10.86 20.61
CA PRO A 364 7.58 -10.21 19.56
C PRO A 364 8.28 -10.17 18.19
N GLY A 365 9.61 -10.14 18.17
CA GLY A 365 10.41 -10.17 16.93
C GLY A 365 10.18 -11.40 16.06
N ASP A 366 9.85 -12.55 16.65
CA ASP A 366 9.63 -13.80 15.94
C ASP A 366 8.29 -13.79 15.16
N TYR A 367 7.40 -12.86 15.51
CA TYR A 367 6.07 -12.70 14.93
C TYR A 367 5.99 -11.47 14.00
N TRP A 368 7.12 -10.99 13.47
CA TRP A 368 7.16 -9.83 12.57
C TRP A 368 6.24 -9.98 11.35
N TRP A 369 6.04 -11.20 10.87
CA TRP A 369 5.13 -11.51 9.77
C TRP A 369 3.68 -11.14 10.15
N LEU A 370 3.25 -11.41 11.38
CA LEU A 370 1.90 -11.12 11.87
C LEU A 370 1.66 -9.62 11.90
N TYR A 371 2.68 -8.86 12.32
CA TYR A 371 2.66 -7.42 12.23
C TYR A 371 2.55 -6.95 10.77
N LEU A 372 3.29 -7.56 9.85
CA LEU A 372 3.18 -7.21 8.44
C LEU A 372 1.77 -7.49 7.85
N ILE A 373 1.13 -8.59 8.25
CA ILE A 373 -0.27 -8.91 7.89
C ILE A 373 -1.23 -7.87 8.47
N LEU A 374 -1.17 -7.64 9.78
CA LEU A 374 -2.14 -6.80 10.47
C LEU A 374 -1.97 -5.32 10.11
N PHE A 375 -0.73 -4.81 10.11
CA PHE A 375 -0.45 -3.40 9.89
C PHE A 375 -0.51 -2.98 8.41
N SER A 376 -0.58 -3.92 7.45
CA SER A 376 -0.78 -3.57 6.03
C SER A 376 -2.07 -2.78 5.81
N THR A 377 -3.10 -3.05 6.62
CA THR A 377 -4.38 -2.32 6.59
C THR A 377 -4.26 -0.85 6.99
N LEU A 378 -3.26 -0.49 7.80
CA LEU A 378 -3.01 0.86 8.29
C LEU A 378 -2.06 1.66 7.39
N LEU A 379 -1.31 0.99 6.51
CA LEU A 379 -0.29 1.64 5.68
C LEU A 379 -0.88 2.73 4.75
N PRO A 380 -1.97 2.50 3.99
CA PRO A 380 -2.54 3.54 3.14
C PRO A 380 -3.11 4.72 3.94
N THR A 381 -3.69 4.43 5.11
CA THR A 381 -4.23 5.43 6.02
C THR A 381 -3.14 6.33 6.60
N ALA A 382 -2.02 5.73 7.04
CA ALA A 382 -0.84 6.47 7.49
C ALA A 382 -0.27 7.33 6.36
N LEU A 383 -0.15 6.79 5.15
CA LEU A 383 0.29 7.53 3.97
C LEU A 383 -0.65 8.71 3.65
N HIS A 384 -1.97 8.51 3.76
CA HIS A 384 -2.93 9.59 3.56
C HIS A 384 -2.77 10.68 4.61
N LEU A 385 -2.65 10.35 5.91
CA LEU A 385 -2.37 11.35 6.95
C LEU A 385 -1.08 12.12 6.65
N LEU A 386 -0.02 11.43 6.24
CA LEU A 386 1.26 12.04 5.91
C LEU A 386 1.11 13.06 4.76
N ILE A 387 0.45 12.65 3.67
CA ILE A 387 0.20 13.54 2.52
C ILE A 387 -0.74 14.69 2.93
N ALA A 388 -1.79 14.41 3.71
CA ALA A 388 -2.76 15.39 4.17
C ALA A 388 -2.14 16.44 5.09
N ALA A 389 -1.11 16.10 5.87
CA ALA A 389 -0.38 17.05 6.71
C ALA A 389 0.25 18.21 5.89
N LEU A 390 0.52 18.01 4.60
CA LEU A 390 1.00 19.08 3.71
C LEU A 390 0.00 20.23 3.57
N ALA A 391 -1.29 19.98 3.79
CA ALA A 391 -2.34 20.99 3.75
C ALA A 391 -2.40 21.89 5.00
N VAL A 392 -1.58 21.64 6.02
CA VAL A 392 -1.48 22.50 7.23
C VAL A 392 -1.14 23.96 6.86
N GLN A 393 -0.47 24.20 5.73
CA GLN A 393 -0.23 25.55 5.18
C GLN A 393 -1.52 26.37 4.95
N GLY A 394 -2.66 25.68 4.78
CA GLY A 394 -3.98 26.28 4.59
C GLY A 394 -4.58 26.85 5.87
N TRP A 395 -4.00 26.55 7.03
CA TRP A 395 -4.50 26.99 8.32
C TRP A 395 -4.25 28.49 8.56
N PHE A 396 -5.05 29.08 9.46
CA PHE A 396 -5.08 30.52 9.68
C PHE A 396 -3.73 31.09 10.15
N LEU A 397 -2.97 30.31 10.93
CA LEU A 397 -1.64 30.69 11.44
C LEU A 397 -0.65 31.03 10.31
N PHE A 398 -0.80 30.41 9.14
CA PHE A 398 0.09 30.62 7.99
C PHE A 398 -0.41 31.68 7.01
N GLN A 399 -1.58 32.29 7.23
CA GLN A 399 -2.15 33.25 6.27
C GLN A 399 -1.37 34.56 6.21
N ARG A 400 -0.94 35.11 7.36
CA ARG A 400 -0.21 36.39 7.40
C ARG A 400 1.17 36.28 6.72
N PRO A 401 2.01 35.28 7.03
CA PRO A 401 3.28 35.08 6.32
C PRO A 401 3.08 34.90 4.82
N ARG A 402 2.11 34.08 4.39
CA ARG A 402 1.82 33.86 2.96
C ARG A 402 1.43 35.14 2.23
N ARG A 403 0.60 35.99 2.85
CA ARG A 403 0.20 37.28 2.24
C ARG A 403 1.38 38.26 2.15
N ALA A 404 2.28 38.26 3.13
CA ALA A 404 3.50 39.07 3.06
C ALA A 404 4.39 38.63 1.89
N VAL A 405 4.60 37.33 1.73
CA VAL A 405 5.34 36.77 0.59
C VAL A 405 4.66 37.09 -0.74
N ALA A 406 3.33 37.02 -0.81
CA ALA A 406 2.59 37.42 -2.01
C ALA A 406 2.84 38.90 -2.38
N GLY A 407 2.93 39.78 -1.37
CA GLY A 407 3.28 41.19 -1.55
C GLY A 407 4.70 41.36 -2.10
N TRP A 408 5.67 40.60 -1.59
CA TRP A 408 7.05 40.62 -2.11
C TRP A 408 7.12 40.14 -3.56
N ILE A 409 6.42 39.06 -3.90
CA ILE A 409 6.36 38.54 -5.28
C ILE A 409 5.71 39.57 -6.23
N ALA A 410 4.67 40.27 -5.79
CA ALA A 410 4.03 41.31 -6.58
C ALA A 410 4.95 42.53 -6.80
N ALA A 411 5.76 42.89 -5.81
CA ALA A 411 6.71 43.99 -5.86
C ALA A 411 8.06 43.62 -6.52
N ALA A 412 8.28 42.36 -6.86
CA ALA A 412 9.54 41.88 -7.47
C ALA A 412 10.00 42.67 -8.71
N PRO A 413 9.13 43.16 -9.61
CA PRO A 413 9.57 43.95 -10.77
C PRO A 413 10.18 45.30 -10.42
N THR A 414 9.84 45.86 -9.26
CA THR A 414 10.24 47.22 -8.86
C THR A 414 11.17 47.24 -7.64
N SER A 415 11.47 46.09 -7.04
CA SER A 415 12.30 45.98 -5.83
C SER A 415 13.14 44.71 -5.84
N HIS A 416 14.48 44.85 -5.94
CA HIS A 416 15.41 43.71 -5.87
C HIS A 416 15.30 42.91 -4.57
N PRO A 417 15.23 43.55 -3.37
CA PRO A 417 15.01 42.80 -2.13
C PRO A 417 13.71 42.00 -2.13
N ALA A 418 12.65 42.54 -2.75
CA ALA A 418 11.37 41.83 -2.85
C ALA A 418 11.43 40.65 -3.83
N ALA A 419 12.17 40.78 -4.93
CA ALA A 419 12.40 39.67 -5.86
C ALA A 419 13.16 38.52 -5.18
N VAL A 420 14.28 38.83 -4.50
CA VAL A 420 15.09 37.84 -3.78
C VAL A 420 14.31 37.23 -2.62
N GLY A 421 13.73 38.07 -1.76
CA GLY A 421 12.93 37.62 -0.62
C GLY A 421 11.70 36.81 -1.05
N GLY A 422 11.06 37.18 -2.17
CA GLY A 422 9.88 36.52 -2.70
C GLY A 422 10.11 35.06 -3.06
N PHE A 423 11.16 34.74 -3.82
CA PHE A 423 11.43 33.34 -4.20
C PHE A 423 12.00 32.50 -3.05
N LEU A 424 12.88 33.07 -2.22
CA LEU A 424 13.43 32.36 -1.06
C LEU A 424 12.33 32.04 -0.04
N ALA A 425 11.46 33.00 0.26
CA ALA A 425 10.36 32.79 1.20
C ALA A 425 9.31 31.83 0.63
N GLN A 426 9.04 31.88 -0.69
CA GLN A 426 8.14 30.93 -1.34
C GLN A 426 8.66 29.50 -1.28
N ALA A 427 9.96 29.31 -1.56
CA ALA A 427 10.61 28.01 -1.44
C ALA A 427 10.51 27.46 -0.02
N THR A 428 10.78 28.31 0.98
CA THR A 428 10.66 27.96 2.39
C THR A 428 9.24 27.60 2.79
N ILE A 429 8.22 28.32 2.27
CA ILE A 429 6.81 27.95 2.49
C ILE A 429 6.54 26.54 1.97
N TRP A 430 6.96 26.19 0.74
CA TRP A 430 6.78 24.85 0.18
C TRP A 430 7.58 23.76 0.91
N TRP A 431 8.77 24.09 1.38
CA TRP A 431 9.70 23.17 2.02
C TRP A 431 9.33 22.84 3.46
N LEU A 432 8.87 23.84 4.23
CA LEU A 432 8.55 23.70 5.67
C LEU A 432 7.65 22.51 6.00
N PRO A 433 6.52 22.28 5.31
CA PRO A 433 5.67 21.13 5.61
C PRO A 433 6.34 19.78 5.31
N LEU A 434 7.19 19.72 4.29
CA LEU A 434 7.89 18.48 3.93
C LEU A 434 8.90 18.10 5.04
N ILE A 435 9.60 19.10 5.57
CA ILE A 435 10.53 18.89 6.69
C ILE A 435 9.81 18.72 8.01
N ALA A 436 8.74 19.47 8.25
CA ALA A 436 7.91 19.26 9.44
C ALA A 436 7.33 17.85 9.44
N LEU A 437 6.93 17.32 8.28
CA LEU A 437 6.45 15.95 8.14
C LEU A 437 7.55 14.91 8.37
N ALA A 438 8.73 15.11 7.78
CA ALA A 438 9.88 14.22 7.99
C ALA A 438 10.37 14.25 9.44
N GLY A 439 10.44 15.44 10.04
CA GLY A 439 10.80 15.67 11.43
C GLY A 439 9.76 15.09 12.38
N LEU A 440 8.46 15.28 12.10
CA LEU A 440 7.39 14.64 12.85
C LEU A 440 7.48 13.12 12.72
N GLY A 441 7.69 12.58 11.52
CA GLY A 441 7.88 11.15 11.31
C GLY A 441 9.09 10.59 12.06
N TRP A 442 10.19 11.35 12.15
CA TRP A 442 11.37 10.99 12.93
C TRP A 442 11.13 11.07 14.44
N VAL A 443 10.54 12.16 14.95
CA VAL A 443 10.18 12.29 16.37
C VAL A 443 9.20 11.21 16.76
N LEU A 444 8.18 10.99 15.92
CA LEU A 444 7.25 9.88 16.03
C LEU A 444 8.05 8.59 16.07
N TRP A 445 8.94 8.27 15.13
CA TRP A 445 9.76 7.05 15.20
C TRP A 445 10.51 6.88 16.53
N GLN A 446 11.15 7.94 17.05
CA GLN A 446 11.87 7.92 18.32
C GLN A 446 10.96 7.66 19.53
N VAL A 447 9.73 8.17 19.50
CA VAL A 447 8.73 8.05 20.59
C VAL A 447 7.83 6.82 20.41
N ILE A 448 7.56 6.43 19.17
CA ILE A 448 6.71 5.32 18.74
C ILE A 448 7.35 4.01 19.18
N GLY A 449 8.68 3.87 19.23
CA GLY A 449 9.27 2.63 19.74
C GLY A 449 8.71 2.22 21.12
N THR A 450 8.63 3.17 22.05
CA THR A 450 8.10 2.92 23.40
C THR A 450 6.57 3.02 23.44
N ALA A 451 5.98 4.03 22.80
CA ALA A 451 4.53 4.24 22.80
C ALA A 451 3.76 3.18 22.00
N ALA A 452 4.28 2.72 20.86
CA ALA A 452 3.71 1.63 20.09
C ALA A 452 3.96 0.27 20.73
N GLY A 453 5.05 0.09 21.48
CA GLY A 453 5.20 -1.06 22.37
C GLY A 453 4.05 -1.13 23.39
N ALA A 454 3.79 -0.02 24.10
CA ALA A 454 2.69 0.06 25.05
C ALA A 454 1.30 -0.11 24.38
N ALA A 455 1.05 0.57 23.26
CA ALA A 455 -0.20 0.44 22.51
C ALA A 455 -0.39 -0.98 21.96
N GLY A 456 0.69 -1.63 21.50
CA GLY A 456 0.70 -3.01 21.04
C GLY A 456 0.39 -3.99 22.17
N LEU A 457 0.89 -3.74 23.39
CA LEU A 457 0.53 -4.53 24.57
C LEU A 457 -0.94 -4.34 24.96
N ILE A 458 -1.46 -3.11 24.98
CA ILE A 458 -2.89 -2.85 25.25
C ILE A 458 -3.77 -3.56 24.21
N TYR A 459 -3.38 -3.52 22.94
CA TYR A 459 -4.05 -4.22 21.87
C TYR A 459 -4.02 -5.74 22.10
N LEU A 460 -2.85 -6.30 22.44
CA LEU A 460 -2.69 -7.72 22.73
C LEU A 460 -3.54 -8.16 23.93
N ASP A 461 -3.56 -7.38 25.00
CA ASP A 461 -4.37 -7.62 26.20
C ASP A 461 -5.86 -7.60 25.87
N ALA A 462 -6.30 -6.69 25.00
CA ALA A 462 -7.69 -6.63 24.55
C ALA A 462 -8.07 -7.89 23.73
N LEU A 463 -7.19 -8.34 22.83
CA LEU A 463 -7.43 -9.56 22.04
C LEU A 463 -7.41 -10.83 22.89
N GLU A 464 -6.49 -10.93 23.85
CA GLU A 464 -6.46 -12.06 24.77
C GLU A 464 -7.68 -12.04 25.71
N GLY A 465 -8.07 -10.87 26.21
CA GLY A 465 -9.30 -10.71 27.00
C GLY A 465 -10.54 -11.16 26.24
N LEU A 466 -10.63 -10.82 24.94
CA LEU A 466 -11.67 -11.34 24.06
C LEU A 466 -11.59 -12.87 23.92
N SER A 467 -10.39 -13.42 23.70
CA SER A 467 -10.18 -14.87 23.60
C SER A 467 -10.64 -15.62 24.86
N ARG A 468 -10.40 -15.05 26.05
CA ARG A 468 -10.90 -15.58 27.32
C ARG A 468 -12.42 -15.48 27.45
N TRP A 469 -12.98 -14.36 27.03
CA TRP A 469 -14.44 -14.16 27.05
C TRP A 469 -15.18 -15.14 26.13
N ILE A 470 -14.60 -15.51 24.99
CA ILE A 470 -15.15 -16.53 24.07
C ILE A 470 -14.94 -17.95 24.61
N GLY A 471 -14.11 -18.14 25.64
CA GLY A 471 -13.84 -19.44 26.27
C GLY A 471 -12.81 -20.30 25.54
N VAL A 472 -11.89 -19.66 24.81
CA VAL A 472 -10.87 -20.35 23.99
C VAL A 472 -9.55 -20.54 24.75
N ILE A 473 -9.26 -19.61 25.65
CA ILE A 473 -8.14 -19.60 26.61
C ILE A 473 -8.76 -19.40 27.99
#